data_AF-A0A7W0AC15-F1
#
_entry.id   AF-A0A7W0AC15-F1
#
_cell.length_a   1.000
_cell.length_b   1.000
_cell.length_c   1.000
_cell.angle_alpha   90.00
_cell.angle_beta   90.00
_cell.angle_gamma   90.00
#
_symmetry.space_group_name_H-M   'P 1'
#
loop_
_entity.id
_entity.type
_entity.pdbx_description
1 polymer ?
#
loop_
_entity_poly.entity_id
_entity_poly.type
_entity_poly.pdbx_seq_one_letter_code
_entity_poly.pdbx_strand_id
1 'polypeptide(L)'
;MIRRTITLLLAVVMLGTLVGGGRSAVAEETEFANHPAIGSWMVASDPGDAEYASRLITLSADSSAFFVSGYATTGVGTWEPAGDTSANLTFTVVGHGPGSIVIRASIDVAPDGQSFTGTFTNEFVFDPAGGGTSGEIGPGSIEGTRFAAEAPGTPVASFEEFFAAPSATPEATPAP
;
A
#
# COMPACT_ATOMS: atom_id res chain seq x y z
N MET A 1 49.28 -58.35 46.98
CA MET A 1 49.04 -57.74 45.66
C MET A 1 47.77 -58.33 45.06
N ILE A 2 46.63 -57.67 45.26
CA ILE A 2 45.28 -58.15 44.92
C ILE A 2 44.40 -56.95 44.49
N ARG A 3 43.88 -57.06 43.26
CA ARG A 3 42.64 -56.55 42.61
C ARG A 3 41.79 -55.42 43.22
N ARG A 4 41.35 -54.49 42.35
CA ARG A 4 39.96 -53.96 42.17
C ARG A 4 39.96 -53.01 40.95
N THR A 5 39.47 -53.35 39.75
CA THR A 5 38.11 -53.68 39.28
C THR A 5 37.19 -52.45 39.11
N ILE A 6 37.10 -51.98 37.85
CA ILE A 6 35.91 -51.62 37.04
C ILE A 6 35.00 -50.45 37.46
N THR A 7 35.07 -49.39 36.63
CA THR A 7 34.00 -48.64 35.91
C THR A 7 32.65 -48.37 36.60
N LEU A 8 32.27 -47.09 36.67
CA LEU A 8 30.87 -46.70 36.46
C LEU A 8 30.74 -45.35 35.73
N LEU A 9 30.10 -45.43 34.56
CA LEU A 9 29.60 -44.34 33.73
C LEU A 9 28.45 -43.63 34.48
N LEU A 10 28.43 -42.30 34.52
CA LEU A 10 27.22 -41.55 34.85
C LEU A 10 26.91 -40.56 33.73
N ALA A 11 26.09 -41.02 32.78
CA ALA A 11 25.44 -40.18 31.79
C ALA A 11 24.24 -39.50 32.47
N VAL A 12 24.33 -38.18 32.67
CA VAL A 12 23.19 -37.38 33.13
C VAL A 12 22.32 -37.08 31.92
N VAL A 13 21.23 -37.82 31.80
CA VAL A 13 20.13 -37.55 30.87
C VAL A 13 19.34 -36.35 31.41
N MET A 14 19.60 -35.16 30.86
CA MET A 14 18.74 -33.98 31.05
C MET A 14 17.52 -34.12 30.14
N LEU A 15 16.46 -34.72 30.69
CA LEU A 15 15.12 -34.74 30.13
C LEU A 15 14.45 -33.38 30.47
N GLY A 16 14.70 -32.38 29.63
CA GLY A 16 14.05 -31.07 29.71
C GLY A 16 12.65 -31.12 29.07
N THR A 17 11.65 -30.83 29.87
CA THR A 17 10.21 -30.84 29.57
C THR A 17 9.83 -29.87 28.44
N LEU A 18 9.15 -30.40 27.41
CA LEU A 18 8.37 -29.61 26.44
C LEU A 18 7.17 -29.00 27.17
N VAL A 19 7.31 -27.76 27.66
CA VAL A 19 6.15 -26.93 27.97
C VAL A 19 5.72 -26.28 26.65
N GLY A 20 4.69 -26.84 26.04
CA GLY A 20 3.97 -26.24 24.91
C GLY A 20 3.29 -24.95 25.35
N GLY A 21 4.08 -23.89 25.51
CA GLY A 21 3.58 -22.53 25.57
C GLY A 21 3.12 -22.16 24.18
N GLY A 22 1.83 -22.36 23.89
CA GLY A 22 1.18 -21.69 22.78
C GLY A 22 1.41 -20.19 22.97
N ARG A 23 2.38 -19.63 22.25
CA ARG A 23 2.50 -18.20 22.07
C ARG A 23 1.20 -17.79 21.38
N SER A 24 0.24 -17.34 22.17
CA SER A 24 -0.76 -16.41 21.66
C SER A 24 0.09 -15.25 21.14
N ALA A 25 0.20 -15.14 19.82
CA ALA A 25 0.69 -13.93 19.21
C ALA A 25 -0.29 -12.85 19.65
N VAL A 26 0.06 -12.12 20.70
CA VAL A 26 -0.59 -10.87 21.01
C VAL A 26 -0.26 -10.02 19.79
N ALA A 27 -1.24 -9.81 18.91
CA ALA A 27 -1.10 -8.83 17.85
C ALA A 27 -0.70 -7.54 18.54
N GLU A 28 0.50 -7.04 18.25
CA GLU A 28 0.91 -5.74 18.77
C GLU A 28 -0.16 -4.74 18.35
N GLU A 29 -0.68 -4.01 19.33
CA GLU A 29 -1.60 -2.91 19.07
C GLU A 29 -0.84 -1.94 18.18
N THR A 30 -1.20 -1.91 16.89
CA THR A 30 -0.53 -1.08 15.91
C THR A 30 -0.71 0.37 16.34
N GLU A 31 0.41 1.05 16.60
CA GLU A 31 0.53 2.38 17.19
C GLU A 31 -0.44 3.41 16.58
N PHE A 32 -0.80 3.21 15.30
CA PHE A 32 -1.60 4.15 14.53
C PHE A 32 -3.03 3.71 14.21
N ALA A 33 -3.54 2.62 14.80
CA ALA A 33 -4.86 2.06 14.47
C ALA A 33 -6.02 3.07 14.51
N ASN A 34 -5.92 4.08 15.38
CA ASN A 34 -6.95 5.10 15.59
C ASN A 34 -6.66 6.42 14.87
N HIS A 35 -5.56 6.52 14.12
CA HIS A 35 -5.20 7.76 13.43
C HIS A 35 -6.19 8.05 12.28
N PRO A 36 -6.72 9.29 12.14
CA PRO A 36 -7.74 9.60 11.12
C PRO A 36 -7.30 9.32 9.67
N ALA A 37 -5.99 9.35 9.39
CA ALA A 37 -5.46 9.05 8.06
C ALA A 37 -5.60 7.56 7.66
N ILE A 38 -5.78 6.64 8.62
CA ILE A 38 -5.94 5.21 8.32
C ILE A 38 -7.17 4.97 7.45
N GLY A 39 -6.98 4.14 6.42
CA GLY A 39 -8.04 3.72 5.51
C GLY A 39 -7.63 3.88 4.04
N SER A 40 -8.63 3.78 3.17
CA SER A 40 -8.48 3.95 1.73
C SER A 40 -9.11 5.25 1.28
N TRP A 41 -8.50 5.89 0.28
CA TRP A 41 -8.82 7.23 -0.18
C TRP A 41 -8.77 7.31 -1.70
N MET A 42 -9.81 7.89 -2.30
CA MET A 42 -9.78 8.32 -3.69
C MET A 42 -9.17 9.72 -3.75
N VAL A 43 -8.10 9.88 -4.54
CA VAL A 43 -7.26 11.08 -4.54
C VAL A 43 -7.20 11.69 -5.92
N ALA A 44 -7.49 12.98 -6.01
CA ALA A 44 -7.23 13.81 -7.17
C ALA A 44 -5.92 14.60 -6.94
N SER A 45 -5.06 14.67 -7.96
CA SER A 45 -3.98 15.66 -7.98
C SER A 45 -4.41 16.85 -8.79
N ASP A 46 -4.02 18.03 -8.32
CA ASP A 46 -4.28 19.32 -8.96
C ASP A 46 -5.77 19.47 -9.34
N PRO A 47 -6.66 19.43 -8.32
CA PRO A 47 -8.10 19.49 -8.50
C PRO A 47 -8.49 20.77 -9.27
N GLY A 48 -9.02 20.57 -10.47
CA GLY A 48 -9.28 21.65 -11.43
C GLY A 48 -8.81 21.31 -12.84
N ASP A 49 -7.88 20.37 -12.96
CA ASP A 49 -7.46 19.81 -14.23
C ASP A 49 -8.01 18.38 -14.39
N ALA A 50 -8.91 18.22 -15.36
CA ALA A 50 -9.60 16.96 -15.64
C ALA A 50 -8.67 15.89 -16.24
N GLU A 51 -7.44 16.24 -16.61
CA GLU A 51 -6.46 15.32 -17.17
C GLU A 51 -5.79 14.44 -16.09
N TYR A 52 -5.84 14.83 -14.82
CA TYR A 52 -5.20 14.07 -13.75
C TYR A 52 -6.06 12.89 -13.29
N ALA A 53 -5.52 11.69 -13.51
CA ALA A 53 -6.14 10.44 -13.12
C ALA A 53 -6.33 10.34 -11.60
N SER A 54 -7.53 9.91 -11.20
CA SER A 54 -7.81 9.52 -9.82
C SER A 54 -6.86 8.39 -9.38
N ARG A 55 -6.39 8.48 -8.14
CA ARG A 55 -5.55 7.46 -7.50
C ARG A 55 -6.29 6.88 -6.31
N LEU A 56 -6.13 5.59 -6.07
CA LEU A 56 -6.52 4.97 -4.81
C LEU A 56 -5.29 4.87 -3.92
N ILE A 57 -5.33 5.47 -2.73
CA ILE A 57 -4.29 5.36 -1.70
C ILE A 57 -4.85 4.56 -0.52
N THR A 58 -4.04 3.67 0.07
CA THR A 58 -4.36 2.99 1.33
C THR A 58 -3.25 3.22 2.33
N LEU A 59 -3.63 3.65 3.55
CA LEU A 59 -2.75 3.79 4.71
C LEU A 59 -3.15 2.77 5.78
N SER A 60 -2.21 1.92 6.17
CA SER A 60 -2.42 0.90 7.19
C SER A 60 -1.79 1.28 8.52
N ALA A 61 -2.27 0.65 9.59
CA ALA A 61 -1.89 0.99 10.96
C ALA A 61 -0.43 0.65 11.33
N ASP A 62 0.23 -0.17 10.51
CA ASP A 62 1.64 -0.56 10.61
C ASP A 62 2.59 0.38 9.82
N SER A 63 2.15 1.60 9.53
CA SER A 63 2.89 2.60 8.74
C SER A 63 3.11 2.26 7.27
N SER A 64 2.53 1.17 6.75
CA SER A 64 2.62 0.89 5.31
C SER A 64 1.64 1.77 4.51
N ALA A 65 2.07 2.18 3.32
CA ALA A 65 1.26 2.95 2.39
C ALA A 65 1.35 2.36 0.99
N PHE A 66 0.23 2.37 0.26
CA PHE A 66 0.16 1.88 -1.11
C PHE A 66 -0.69 2.81 -1.97
N PHE A 67 -0.35 2.98 -3.24
CA PHE A 67 -1.26 3.61 -4.19
C PHE A 67 -1.30 2.93 -5.57
N VAL A 68 -2.44 3.09 -6.24
CA VAL A 68 -2.65 2.73 -7.65
C VAL A 68 -3.20 3.93 -8.40
N SER A 69 -2.69 4.17 -9.60
CA SER A 69 -3.23 5.16 -10.55
C SER A 69 -3.92 4.50 -11.73
N GLY A 70 -4.80 5.26 -12.41
CA GLY A 70 -5.50 4.81 -13.62
C GLY A 70 -4.59 4.39 -14.79
N TYR A 71 -3.31 4.73 -14.76
CA TYR A 71 -2.31 4.36 -15.79
C TYR A 71 -1.50 3.10 -15.42
N ALA A 72 -2.09 2.20 -14.64
CA ALA A 72 -1.45 0.97 -14.14
C ALA A 72 -0.12 1.22 -13.40
N THR A 73 0.05 2.43 -12.85
CA THR A 73 1.21 2.76 -12.03
C THR A 73 0.90 2.46 -10.58
N THR A 74 1.81 1.77 -9.93
CA THR A 74 1.69 1.37 -8.53
C THR A 74 2.86 1.92 -7.74
N GLY A 75 2.57 2.51 -6.58
CA GLY A 75 3.59 2.92 -5.63
C GLY A 75 3.43 2.22 -4.29
N VAL A 76 4.55 1.90 -3.67
CA VAL A 76 4.62 1.35 -2.31
C VAL A 76 5.42 2.32 -1.47
N GLY A 77 5.03 2.50 -0.22
CA GLY A 77 5.56 3.53 0.62
C GLY A 77 5.35 3.29 2.10
N THR A 78 5.67 4.33 2.85
CA THR A 78 5.43 4.42 4.28
C THR A 78 4.77 5.75 4.60
N TRP A 79 4.15 5.82 5.77
CA TRP A 79 3.59 7.06 6.30
C TRP A 79 3.80 7.15 7.82
N GLU A 80 3.75 8.37 8.33
CA GLU A 80 3.80 8.68 9.76
C GLU A 80 2.85 9.83 10.11
N PRO A 81 2.30 9.87 11.35
CA PRO A 81 1.58 11.04 11.83
C PRO A 81 2.47 12.28 11.86
N ALA A 82 1.94 13.41 11.41
CA ALA A 82 2.55 14.74 11.56
C ALA A 82 1.81 15.60 12.62
N GLY A 83 0.70 15.09 13.16
CA GLY A 83 -0.19 15.72 14.12
C GLY A 83 -1.41 14.83 14.37
N ASP A 84 -2.42 15.33 15.09
CA ASP A 84 -3.62 14.54 15.46
C ASP A 84 -4.47 14.13 14.24
N THR A 85 -4.42 14.93 13.17
CA THR A 85 -5.20 14.73 11.94
C THR A 85 -4.35 14.82 10.67
N SER A 86 -3.03 14.90 10.79
CA SER A 86 -2.13 15.12 9.66
C SER A 86 -1.10 14.00 9.53
N ALA A 87 -0.63 13.76 8.31
CA ALA A 87 0.31 12.68 8.02
C ALA A 87 1.30 13.07 6.93
N ASN A 88 2.53 12.57 7.05
CA ASN A 88 3.53 12.61 5.99
C ASN A 88 3.63 11.23 5.33
N LEU A 89 3.68 11.21 4.00
CA LEU A 89 3.71 10.00 3.20
C LEU A 89 4.94 10.04 2.28
N THR A 90 5.57 8.89 2.07
CA THR A 90 6.60 8.71 1.06
C THR A 90 6.32 7.46 0.26
N PHE A 91 6.16 7.59 -1.05
CA PHE A 91 5.98 6.47 -1.98
C PHE A 91 7.17 6.35 -2.93
N THR A 92 7.43 5.13 -3.38
CA THR A 92 8.30 4.86 -4.51
C THR A 92 7.50 4.14 -5.59
N VAL A 93 7.55 4.68 -6.80
CA VAL A 93 7.08 4.04 -8.03
C VAL A 93 8.28 3.45 -8.75
N VAL A 94 8.29 2.14 -8.94
CA VAL A 94 9.33 1.44 -9.71
C VAL A 94 8.90 1.26 -11.16
N GLY A 95 9.86 1.26 -12.08
CA GLY A 95 9.61 0.99 -13.51
C GLY A 95 9.12 2.20 -14.31
N HIS A 96 9.36 3.43 -13.81
CA HIS A 96 9.10 4.65 -14.56
C HIS A 96 10.32 4.97 -15.45
N GLY A 97 10.35 4.39 -16.65
CA GLY A 97 11.53 4.46 -17.53
C GLY A 97 12.72 3.68 -16.95
N PRO A 98 13.98 4.19 -17.07
CA PRO A 98 15.16 3.50 -16.52
C PRO A 98 15.30 3.59 -14.99
N GLY A 99 14.38 4.28 -14.29
CA GLY A 99 14.51 4.61 -12.87
C GLY A 99 13.21 4.46 -12.06
N SER A 100 13.13 5.20 -10.96
CA SER A 100 11.97 5.30 -10.08
C SER A 100 11.53 6.75 -9.88
N ILE A 101 10.31 6.92 -9.36
CA ILE A 101 9.84 8.20 -8.83
C ILE A 101 9.66 8.05 -7.32
N VAL A 102 10.23 8.96 -6.55
CA VAL A 102 9.91 9.15 -5.14
C VAL A 102 8.87 10.26 -5.03
N ILE A 103 7.76 9.98 -4.36
CA ILE A 103 6.69 10.94 -4.12
C ILE A 103 6.66 11.22 -2.61
N ARG A 104 6.76 12.48 -2.22
CA ARG A 104 6.64 12.91 -0.82
C ARG A 104 5.39 13.75 -0.70
N ALA A 105 4.49 13.42 0.22
CA ALA A 105 3.24 14.13 0.41
C ALA A 105 2.98 14.44 1.88
N SER A 106 2.22 15.50 2.11
CA SER A 106 1.69 15.86 3.44
C SER A 106 0.20 16.08 3.30
N ILE A 107 -0.59 15.48 4.18
CA ILE A 107 -2.06 15.55 4.17
C ILE A 107 -2.61 16.00 5.52
N ASP A 108 -3.74 16.69 5.48
CA ASP A 108 -4.54 17.10 6.61
C ASP A 108 -5.95 16.55 6.44
N VAL A 109 -6.34 15.59 7.29
CA VAL A 109 -7.67 14.99 7.32
C VAL A 109 -8.65 15.97 7.94
N ALA A 110 -9.76 16.22 7.24
CA ALA A 110 -10.82 17.09 7.72
C ALA A 110 -11.47 16.53 9.00
N PRO A 111 -12.09 17.39 9.84
CA PRO A 111 -12.72 16.97 11.09
C PRO A 111 -13.82 15.90 10.95
N ASP A 112 -14.44 15.77 9.78
CA ASP A 112 -15.42 14.73 9.49
C ASP A 112 -14.80 13.33 9.25
N GLY A 113 -13.47 13.28 9.11
CA GLY A 113 -12.72 12.09 8.77
C GLY A 113 -13.00 11.54 7.37
N GLN A 114 -13.76 12.25 6.53
CA GLN A 114 -14.21 11.81 5.19
C GLN A 114 -13.44 12.44 4.05
N SER A 115 -12.68 13.51 4.31
CA SER A 115 -11.88 14.18 3.29
C SER A 115 -10.49 14.55 3.82
N PHE A 116 -9.56 14.82 2.91
CA PHE A 116 -8.29 15.47 3.23
C PHE A 116 -7.88 16.43 2.13
N THR A 117 -7.04 17.40 2.49
CA THR A 117 -6.27 18.22 1.55
C THR A 117 -4.79 17.99 1.78
N GLY A 118 -3.94 18.27 0.80
CA GLY A 118 -2.51 18.12 0.97
C GLY A 118 -1.67 18.69 -0.17
N THR A 119 -0.37 18.53 -0.04
CA THR A 119 0.61 18.88 -1.07
C THR A 119 1.57 17.71 -1.31
N PHE A 120 2.20 17.69 -2.47
CA PHE A 120 3.21 16.67 -2.78
C PHE A 120 4.34 17.21 -3.65
N THR A 121 5.48 16.53 -3.60
CA THR A 121 6.61 16.68 -4.53
C THR A 121 6.95 15.33 -5.16
N ASN A 122 7.53 15.38 -6.36
CA ASN A 122 8.06 14.22 -7.07
C ASN A 122 9.57 14.38 -7.26
N GLU A 123 10.31 13.29 -7.17
CA GLU A 123 11.73 13.23 -7.51
C GLU A 123 11.97 12.02 -8.40
N PHE A 124 12.52 12.24 -9.60
CA PHE A 124 12.98 11.16 -10.47
C PHE A 124 14.35 10.70 -10.02
N VAL A 125 14.49 9.39 -9.81
CA VAL A 125 15.73 8.74 -9.43
C VAL A 125 16.15 7.82 -10.58
N PHE A 126 17.22 8.21 -11.29
CA PHE A 126 17.70 7.52 -12.49
C PHE A 126 18.63 6.35 -12.17
N ASP A 127 19.37 6.43 -11.06
CA ASP A 127 20.28 5.39 -10.61
C ASP A 127 20.20 5.23 -9.09
N PRO A 128 19.54 4.17 -8.59
CA PRO A 128 19.44 3.92 -7.15
C PRO A 128 20.76 3.53 -6.50
N ALA A 129 21.80 3.17 -7.28
CA ALA A 129 23.12 2.77 -6.78
C ALA A 129 24.19 3.89 -6.87
N GLY A 130 23.91 5.01 -7.54
CA GLY A 130 24.97 5.95 -7.95
C GLY A 130 24.60 7.42 -8.17
N GLY A 131 23.35 7.84 -7.90
CA GLY A 131 23.09 9.23 -7.50
C GLY A 131 22.62 10.22 -8.57
N GLY A 132 22.09 9.76 -9.70
CA GLY A 132 21.35 10.64 -10.60
C GLY A 132 19.94 10.89 -10.07
N THR A 133 19.66 12.08 -9.55
CA THR A 133 18.29 12.51 -9.23
C THR A 133 17.93 13.81 -9.96
N SER A 134 16.64 14.05 -10.21
CA SER A 134 16.16 15.31 -10.77
C SER A 134 16.13 16.45 -9.75
N GLY A 135 16.31 16.15 -8.46
CA GLY A 135 15.79 16.98 -7.37
C GLY A 135 14.26 16.92 -7.29
N GLU A 136 13.70 17.54 -6.25
CA GLU A 136 12.25 17.60 -6.05
C GLU A 136 11.57 18.60 -7.00
N ILE A 137 10.45 18.17 -7.58
CA ILE A 137 9.58 18.91 -8.48
C ILE A 137 8.23 19.07 -7.77
N GLY A 138 7.75 20.30 -7.66
CA GLY A 138 6.52 20.65 -6.96
C GLY A 138 6.58 22.05 -6.33
N PRO A 139 5.69 22.38 -5.38
CA PRO A 139 4.62 21.51 -4.87
C PRO A 139 3.45 21.39 -5.85
N GLY A 140 2.90 20.18 -5.97
CA GLY A 140 1.55 19.96 -6.47
C GLY A 140 0.54 19.89 -5.31
N SER A 141 -0.74 19.92 -5.63
CA SER A 141 -1.84 19.84 -4.66
C SER A 141 -2.60 18.52 -4.77
N ILE A 142 -3.15 18.03 -3.66
CA ILE A 142 -3.98 16.83 -3.62
C ILE A 142 -5.23 17.04 -2.76
N GLU A 143 -6.33 16.43 -3.21
CA GLU A 143 -7.56 16.30 -2.44
C GLU A 143 -7.95 14.83 -2.40
N GLY A 144 -8.36 14.37 -1.22
CA GLY A 144 -8.76 12.99 -0.98
C GLY A 144 -10.17 12.91 -0.42
N THR A 145 -10.91 11.89 -0.87
CA THR A 145 -12.20 11.49 -0.27
C THR A 145 -12.09 10.04 0.20
N ARG A 146 -12.63 9.74 1.38
CA ARG A 146 -12.57 8.39 1.95
C ARG A 146 -13.30 7.41 1.03
N PHE A 147 -12.65 6.30 0.72
CA PHE A 147 -13.25 5.19 -0.01
C PHE A 147 -14.03 4.32 0.96
N ALA A 148 -15.34 4.21 0.75
CA ALA A 148 -16.24 3.45 1.60
C ALA A 148 -16.54 2.07 1.00
N ALA A 149 -16.80 1.11 1.87
CA ALA A 149 -17.34 -0.17 1.43
C ALA A 149 -18.79 0.02 0.96
N GLU A 150 -19.10 -0.49 -0.23
CA GLU A 150 -20.44 -0.49 -0.79
C GLU A 150 -21.00 -1.91 -0.82
N ALA A 151 -22.29 -2.07 -0.48
CA ALA A 151 -22.96 -3.33 -0.70
C ALA A 151 -23.12 -3.57 -2.21
N PRO A 152 -22.98 -4.82 -2.70
CA PRO A 152 -23.27 -5.13 -4.10
C PRO A 152 -24.69 -4.68 -4.49
N GLY A 153 -24.81 -4.03 -5.64
CA GLY A 153 -26.10 -3.67 -6.24
C GLY A 153 -26.84 -4.88 -6.82
N THR A 154 -28.08 -4.68 -7.26
CA THR A 154 -28.83 -5.69 -8.03
C THR A 154 -28.27 -5.78 -9.45
N PRO A 155 -27.77 -6.95 -9.90
CA PRO A 155 -27.28 -7.10 -11.27
C PRO A 155 -28.39 -6.84 -12.30
N VAL A 156 -28.09 -6.06 -13.34
CA VAL A 156 -29.03 -5.79 -14.45
C VAL A 156 -28.96 -6.83 -15.56
N ALA A 157 -27.95 -7.69 -15.53
CA ALA A 157 -27.73 -8.81 -16.44
C ALA A 157 -26.83 -9.86 -15.78
N SER A 158 -26.88 -11.08 -16.28
CA SER A 158 -25.94 -12.16 -15.98
C SER A 158 -24.60 -11.98 -16.72
N PHE A 159 -23.55 -12.66 -16.26
CA PHE A 159 -22.29 -12.71 -17.00
C PHE A 159 -22.46 -13.35 -18.37
N GLU A 160 -23.31 -14.37 -18.50
CA GLU A 160 -23.59 -15.02 -19.79
C GLU A 160 -24.18 -14.01 -20.78
N GLU A 161 -25.17 -13.21 -20.37
CA GLU A 161 -25.75 -12.16 -21.21
C GLU A 161 -24.71 -11.07 -21.57
N PHE A 162 -23.83 -10.69 -20.65
CA PHE A 162 -22.77 -9.71 -20.90
C PHE A 162 -21.75 -10.21 -21.95
N PHE A 163 -21.32 -11.47 -21.86
CA PHE A 163 -20.35 -12.05 -22.79
C PHE A 163 -20.99 -12.61 -24.08
N ALA A 164 -22.30 -12.84 -24.09
CA ALA A 164 -23.06 -13.21 -25.28
C ALA A 164 -23.42 -11.99 -26.16
N ALA A 165 -23.19 -10.76 -25.70
CA ALA A 165 -23.32 -9.57 -26.53
C ALA A 165 -22.47 -9.75 -27.79
N PRO A 166 -23.05 -9.63 -29.00
CA PRO A 166 -22.34 -9.95 -30.22
C PRO A 166 -21.11 -9.08 -30.34
N SER A 167 -19.95 -9.70 -30.53
CA SER A 167 -18.81 -9.06 -31.17
C SER A 167 -19.30 -8.61 -32.54
N ALA A 168 -19.77 -7.36 -32.61
CA ALA A 168 -20.20 -6.76 -33.86
C ALA A 168 -19.02 -6.90 -34.84
N THR A 169 -19.10 -7.88 -35.72
CA THR A 169 -18.19 -8.00 -36.84
C THR A 169 -18.46 -6.75 -37.67
N PRO A 170 -17.47 -5.87 -37.91
CA PRO A 170 -17.68 -4.71 -38.74
C PRO A 170 -18.29 -5.16 -40.06
N GLU A 171 -19.48 -4.65 -40.38
CA GLU A 171 -20.08 -4.89 -41.68
C GLU A 171 -19.09 -4.36 -42.72
N ALA A 172 -18.58 -5.25 -43.57
CA ALA A 172 -17.67 -4.85 -44.63
C ALA A 172 -18.45 -3.95 -45.60
N THR A 173 -18.15 -2.65 -45.58
CA THR A 173 -18.65 -1.71 -46.59
C THR A 173 -18.33 -2.28 -47.98
N PRO A 174 -19.32 -2.53 -48.85
CA PRO A 174 -19.06 -2.98 -50.22
C PRO A 174 -18.20 -1.93 -50.94
N ALA A 175 -17.12 -2.39 -51.58
CA ALA A 175 -16.34 -1.53 -52.46
C ALA A 175 -17.18 -1.13 -53.70
N PRO A 176 -17.06 0.12 -54.18
CA PRO A 176 -17.79 0.61 -55.36
C PRO A 176 -17.39 -0.09 -56.66
#